data_AF-A0A1I7FIZ2-F1
#
_entry.id   AF-A0A1I7FIZ2-F1
#
_cell.length_a   1.000
_cell.length_b   1.000
_cell.length_c   1.000
_cell.angle_alpha   90.00
_cell.angle_beta   90.00
_cell.angle_gamma   90.00
#
_symmetry.space_group_name_H-M   'P 1'
#
loop_
_entity.id
_entity.type
_entity.pdbx_description
1 polymer ?
#
loop_
_entity_poly.entity_id
_entity_poly.type
_entity_poly.pdbx_seq_one_letter_code
_entity_poly.pdbx_strand_id
1 'polypeptide(L)'
;MKKELVKTKGIKQQIMTKNFILTITAVIILVTSAAVIGRKALLNSSSELLSSFAKQVGQDIGRIIELETSKVEVVAESAILRNSDVSLESKLNYLSGIVKDQKYKKAAIIDLNGECKTILGETVDVSDKAYFK
;
A
#
# COMPACT_ATOMS: atom_id res chain seq x y z
N MET A 1 -58.92 47.42 -29.26
CA MET A 1 -57.52 47.07 -28.96
C MET A 1 -57.04 47.87 -27.76
N LYS A 2 -56.96 47.25 -26.57
CA LYS A 2 -56.31 47.87 -25.41
C LYS A 2 -54.80 47.70 -25.56
N LYS A 3 -54.07 48.80 -25.73
CA LYS A 3 -52.60 48.83 -25.63
C LYS A 3 -52.25 48.80 -24.15
N GLU A 4 -51.62 47.73 -23.67
CA GLU A 4 -51.00 47.70 -22.35
C GLU A 4 -49.78 48.62 -22.36
N LEU A 5 -49.82 49.66 -21.52
CA LEU A 5 -48.70 50.57 -21.28
C LEU A 5 -47.69 49.86 -20.37
N VAL A 6 -46.54 49.49 -20.95
CA VAL A 6 -45.39 48.96 -20.21
C VAL A 6 -44.90 50.03 -19.23
N LYS A 7 -45.07 49.76 -17.93
CA LYS A 7 -44.70 50.66 -16.82
C LYS A 7 -43.18 50.79 -16.77
N THR A 8 -42.62 51.92 -17.22
CA THR A 8 -41.17 52.19 -17.16
C THR A 8 -40.74 52.43 -15.71
N LYS A 9 -39.97 51.50 -15.13
CA LYS A 9 -39.37 51.65 -13.80
C LYS A 9 -38.44 52.86 -13.74
N GLY A 10 -38.49 53.64 -12.66
CA GLY A 10 -37.64 54.83 -12.46
C GLY A 10 -36.14 54.50 -12.41
N ILE A 11 -35.29 55.44 -12.83
CA ILE A 11 -33.83 55.28 -13.00
C ILE A 11 -33.16 54.71 -11.73
N LYS A 12 -33.55 55.19 -10.54
CA LYS A 12 -33.04 54.69 -9.24
C LYS A 12 -33.31 53.19 -9.04
N GLN A 13 -34.49 52.71 -9.42
CA GLN A 13 -34.88 51.30 -9.28
C GLN A 13 -34.12 50.40 -10.28
N GLN A 14 -33.82 50.91 -11.47
CA GLN A 14 -32.99 50.19 -12.45
C GLN A 14 -31.54 50.06 -11.97
N ILE A 15 -30.95 51.13 -11.41
CA ILE A 15 -29.59 51.09 -10.84
C ILE A 15 -29.52 50.11 -9.66
N MET A 16 -30.49 50.17 -8.75
CA MET A 16 -30.54 49.27 -7.59
C MET A 16 -30.68 47.80 -8.00
N THR A 17 -31.50 47.52 -9.02
CA THR A 17 -31.68 46.15 -9.54
C THR A 17 -30.40 45.63 -10.20
N LYS A 18 -29.70 46.46 -10.99
CA LYS A 18 -28.43 46.09 -11.63
C LYS A 18 -27.33 45.81 -10.59
N ASN A 19 -27.19 46.66 -9.57
CA ASN A 19 -26.21 46.46 -8.51
C ASN A 19 -26.52 45.21 -7.69
N PHE A 20 -27.80 44.93 -7.41
CA PHE A 20 -28.20 43.70 -6.72
C PHE A 20 -27.82 42.44 -7.52
N ILE A 21 -28.14 42.41 -8.82
CA ILE A 21 -27.75 41.29 -9.69
C ILE A 21 -26.22 41.11 -9.71
N LEU A 22 -25.47 42.20 -9.85
CA LEU A 22 -24.01 42.17 -9.84
C LEU A 22 -23.45 41.56 -8.54
N THR A 23 -23.98 41.97 -7.39
CA THR A 23 -23.56 41.43 -6.09
C THR A 23 -23.86 39.94 -5.99
N ILE A 24 -25.04 39.50 -6.41
CA ILE A 24 -25.41 38.07 -6.41
C ILE A 24 -24.47 37.27 -7.32
N THR A 25 -24.18 37.76 -8.52
CA THR A 25 -23.23 37.10 -9.43
C THR A 25 -21.83 37.00 -8.83
N ALA A 26 -21.33 38.05 -8.19
CA ALA A 26 -20.02 38.04 -7.53
C ALA A 26 -19.97 37.00 -6.39
N VAL A 27 -21.02 36.91 -5.57
CA VAL A 27 -21.13 35.90 -4.50
C VAL A 27 -21.13 34.49 -5.07
N ILE A 28 -21.88 34.23 -6.14
CA ILE A 28 -21.92 32.90 -6.78
C ILE A 28 -20.54 32.51 -7.31
N ILE A 29 -19.82 33.43 -7.96
CA ILE A 29 -18.46 33.18 -8.47
C ILE A 29 -17.50 32.86 -7.32
N LEU A 30 -17.57 33.61 -6.22
CA LEU A 30 -16.72 33.36 -5.05
C LEU A 30 -17.01 32.01 -4.41
N VAL A 31 -18.29 31.67 -4.20
CA VAL A 31 -18.69 30.39 -3.59
C VAL A 31 -18.26 29.21 -4.46
N THR A 32 -18.48 29.29 -5.77
CA THR A 32 -18.09 28.22 -6.70
C THR A 32 -16.57 28.07 -6.76
N SER A 33 -15.82 29.18 -6.81
CA SER A 33 -14.35 29.15 -6.80
C SER A 33 -13.80 28.56 -5.50
N ALA A 34 -14.33 28.99 -4.35
CA ALA A 34 -13.95 28.46 -3.05
C ALA A 34 -14.26 26.96 -2.93
N ALA A 35 -15.42 26.51 -3.44
CA ALA A 35 -15.77 25.10 -3.46
C ALA A 35 -14.82 24.26 -4.33
N VAL A 36 -14.42 24.77 -5.50
CA VAL A 36 -13.46 24.10 -6.39
C VAL A 36 -12.08 24.02 -5.74
N ILE A 37 -11.59 25.13 -5.18
CA ILE A 37 -10.28 25.17 -4.51
C ILE A 37 -10.28 24.25 -3.29
N GLY A 38 -11.33 24.30 -2.46
CA GLY A 38 -11.46 23.44 -1.28
C GLY A 38 -11.47 21.96 -1.64
N ARG A 39 -12.22 21.57 -2.68
CA ARG A 39 -12.21 20.19 -3.19
C ARG A 39 -10.82 19.78 -3.68
N LYS A 40 -10.14 20.64 -4.44
CA LYS A 40 -8.80 20.34 -4.94
C LYS A 40 -7.77 20.21 -3.82
N ALA A 41 -7.83 21.09 -2.82
CA ALA A 41 -6.97 21.02 -1.65
C ALA A 41 -7.18 19.71 -0.88
N LEU A 42 -8.44 19.34 -0.63
CA LEU A 42 -8.78 18.07 0.02
C LEU A 42 -8.26 16.87 -0.78
N LEU A 43 -8.49 16.83 -2.09
CA LEU A 43 -8.00 15.74 -2.94
C LEU A 43 -6.48 15.62 -2.93
N ASN A 44 -5.77 16.75 -3.03
CA ASN A 44 -4.32 16.77 -2.98
C ASN A 44 -3.80 16.27 -1.63
N SER A 45 -4.33 16.80 -0.52
CA SER A 45 -3.93 16.36 0.82
C SER A 45 -4.23 14.88 1.06
N SER A 46 -5.39 14.39 0.61
CA SER A 46 -5.70 12.96 0.67
C SER A 46 -4.74 12.11 -0.17
N SER A 47 -4.40 12.56 -1.37
CA SER A 47 -3.44 11.87 -2.24
C SER A 47 -2.04 11.80 -1.61
N GLU A 48 -1.57 12.90 -1.01
CA GLU A 48 -0.28 12.97 -0.32
C GLU A 48 -0.24 12.05 0.92
N LEU A 49 -1.32 12.05 1.71
CA LEU A 49 -1.47 11.16 2.86
C LEU A 49 -1.48 9.69 2.44
N LEU A 50 -2.24 9.34 1.41
CA LEU A 50 -2.28 7.97 0.87
C LEU A 50 -0.91 7.54 0.35
N SER A 51 -0.21 8.42 -0.38
CA SER A 51 1.15 8.14 -0.85
C SER A 51 2.13 7.93 0.31
N SER A 52 2.05 8.75 1.35
CA SER A 52 2.91 8.64 2.53
C SER A 52 2.62 7.36 3.31
N PHE A 53 1.34 7.03 3.47
CA PHE A 53 0.90 5.79 4.10
C PHE A 53 1.37 4.57 3.31
N ALA A 54 1.19 4.55 1.99
CA ALA A 54 1.68 3.47 1.14
C ALA A 54 3.20 3.30 1.24
N LYS A 55 3.95 4.41 1.29
CA LYS A 55 5.41 4.38 1.49
C LYS A 55 5.77 3.80 2.86
N GLN A 56 5.10 4.23 3.92
CA GLN A 56 5.35 3.74 5.27
C GLN A 56 5.06 2.24 5.38
N VAL A 57 3.91 1.78 4.87
CA VAL A 57 3.56 0.36 4.83
C VAL A 57 4.57 -0.44 4.02
N GLY A 58 5.01 0.08 2.87
CA GLY A 58 6.06 -0.55 2.06
C GLY A 58 7.39 -0.69 2.83
N GLN A 59 7.79 0.35 3.57
CA GLN A 59 8.98 0.30 4.43
C GLN A 59 8.83 -0.69 5.59
N ASP A 60 7.65 -0.77 6.20
CA ASP A 60 7.35 -1.73 7.27
C ASP A 60 7.41 -3.17 6.75
N ILE A 61 6.82 -3.45 5.58
CA ILE A 61 6.91 -4.76 4.92
C ILE A 61 8.37 -5.10 4.59
N GLY A 62 9.12 -4.15 4.03
CA GLY A 62 10.54 -4.34 3.72
C GLY A 62 11.36 -4.73 4.96
N ARG A 63 11.15 -4.03 6.08
CA ARG A 63 11.80 -4.33 7.36
C ARG A 63 11.44 -5.72 7.87
N ILE A 64 10.17 -6.13 7.75
CA ILE A 64 9.75 -7.48 8.15
C ILE A 64 10.43 -8.54 7.29
N ILE A 65 10.51 -8.35 5.98
CA ILE A 65 11.22 -9.27 5.07
C ILE A 65 12.70 -9.39 5.45
N GLU A 66 13.36 -8.26 5.72
CA GLU A 66 14.77 -8.24 6.13
C GLU A 66 14.99 -8.98 7.45
N LEU A 67 14.12 -8.76 8.44
CA LEU A 67 14.18 -9.49 9.72
C LEU A 67 13.98 -10.99 9.54
N GLU A 68 13.00 -11.41 8.74
CA GLU A 68 12.78 -12.84 8.47
C GLU A 68 13.93 -13.46 7.67
N THR A 69 14.53 -12.71 6.74
CA THR A 69 15.72 -13.16 6.01
C THR A 69 16.90 -13.36 6.95
N SER A 70 17.17 -12.39 7.83
CA SER A 70 18.23 -12.49 8.83
C SER A 70 18.03 -13.67 9.79
N LYS A 71 16.79 -13.99 10.17
CA LYS A 71 16.50 -15.20 10.96
C LYS A 71 16.86 -16.47 10.20
N VAL A 72 16.53 -16.55 8.91
CA VAL A 72 16.88 -17.70 8.07
C VAL A 72 18.40 -17.83 7.94
N GLU A 73 19.13 -16.73 7.77
CA GLU A 73 20.59 -16.72 7.77
C GLU A 73 21.18 -17.24 9.08
N VAL A 74 20.70 -16.75 10.22
CA VAL A 74 21.16 -17.23 11.55
C VAL A 74 20.90 -18.72 11.73
N VAL A 75 19.75 -19.22 11.26
CA VAL A 75 19.43 -20.65 11.29
C VAL A 75 20.37 -21.43 10.38
N ALA A 76 20.59 -20.96 9.15
CA ALA A 76 21.49 -21.58 8.17
C ALA A 76 22.93 -21.67 8.69
N GLU A 77 23.36 -20.67 9.47
CA GLU A 77 24.68 -20.60 10.10
C GLU A 77 24.82 -21.46 11.36
N SER A 78 23.74 -22.13 11.80
CA SER A 78 23.80 -23.02 12.97
C SER A 78 24.77 -24.18 12.76
N ALA A 79 25.46 -24.57 13.84
CA ALA A 79 26.45 -25.66 13.82
C ALA A 79 25.85 -26.99 13.33
N ILE A 80 24.57 -27.25 13.61
CA ILE A 80 23.87 -28.47 13.18
C ILE A 80 23.72 -28.50 11.66
N LEU A 81 23.36 -27.38 11.02
CA LEU A 81 23.15 -27.34 9.58
C LEU A 81 24.46 -27.32 8.80
N ARG A 82 25.49 -26.65 9.33
CA ARG A 82 26.82 -26.56 8.70
C ARG A 82 27.69 -27.81 8.85
N ASN A 83 27.45 -28.64 9.86
CA ASN A 83 28.25 -29.83 10.08
C ASN A 83 27.95 -30.91 9.02
N SER A 84 28.97 -31.36 8.30
CA SER A 84 28.89 -32.41 7.28
C SER A 84 28.65 -33.80 7.85
N ASP A 85 29.03 -34.03 9.10
CA ASP A 85 28.95 -35.33 9.77
C ASP A 85 27.56 -35.59 10.36
N VAL A 86 26.71 -34.54 10.43
CA VAL A 86 25.33 -34.65 10.89
C VAL A 86 24.44 -35.13 9.75
N SER A 87 23.67 -36.18 10.01
CA SER A 87 22.74 -36.74 9.02
C SER A 87 21.66 -35.72 8.62
N LEU A 88 21.19 -35.84 7.38
CA LEU A 88 20.11 -34.99 6.87
C LEU A 88 18.85 -35.07 7.73
N GLU A 89 18.53 -36.26 8.26
CA GLU A 89 17.40 -36.47 9.16
C GLU A 89 17.54 -35.67 10.47
N SER A 90 18.72 -35.66 11.08
CA SER A 90 18.98 -34.84 12.28
C SER A 90 18.86 -33.34 11.98
N LYS A 91 19.31 -32.89 10.80
CA LYS A 91 19.14 -31.50 10.36
C LYS A 91 17.67 -31.13 10.16
N LEU A 92 16.87 -32.02 9.54
CA LEU A 92 15.44 -31.81 9.35
C LEU A 92 14.67 -31.81 10.69
N ASN A 93 15.07 -32.65 11.65
CA ASN A 93 14.50 -32.64 13.01
C ASN A 93 14.79 -31.33 13.74
N TYR A 94 16.00 -30.78 13.61
CA TYR A 94 16.33 -29.46 14.14
C TYR A 94 15.45 -28.35 13.52
N LEU A 95 15.29 -28.36 12.19
CA LEU A 95 14.43 -27.41 11.48
C LEU A 95 12.95 -27.55 11.87
N SER A 96 12.47 -28.77 12.14
CA SER A 96 11.10 -29.01 12.59
C SER A 96 10.80 -28.31 13.93
N GLY A 97 11.77 -28.31 14.85
CA GLY A 97 11.68 -27.55 16.11
C GLY A 97 11.53 -26.05 15.86
N ILE A 98 12.38 -25.47 15.01
CA ILE A 98 12.31 -24.05 14.65
C ILE A 98 10.97 -23.70 14.01
N VAL A 99 10.48 -24.53 13.09
CA VAL A 99 9.22 -24.31 12.38
C VAL A 99 8.05 -24.30 13.35
N LYS A 100 8.05 -25.20 14.34
CA LYS A 100 7.04 -25.23 15.41
C LYS A 100 7.11 -23.98 16.29
N ASP A 101 8.31 -23.61 16.73
CA ASP A 101 8.52 -22.50 17.67
C ASP A 101 8.22 -21.13 17.04
N GLN A 102 8.65 -20.94 15.79
CA GLN A 102 8.44 -19.70 15.03
C GLN A 102 7.12 -19.69 14.24
N LYS A 103 6.35 -20.78 14.29
CA LYS A 103 5.08 -20.96 13.56
C LYS A 103 5.22 -20.77 12.05
N TYR A 104 6.35 -21.17 11.49
CA TYR A 104 6.53 -21.21 10.05
C TYR A 104 5.66 -22.29 9.42
N LYS A 105 5.34 -22.14 8.13
CA LYS A 105 4.54 -23.14 7.41
C LYS A 105 5.33 -24.41 7.11
N LYS A 106 6.60 -24.27 6.74
CA LYS A 106 7.52 -25.35 6.39
C LYS A 106 8.95 -24.86 6.38
N ALA A 107 9.90 -25.79 6.50
CA ALA A 107 11.30 -25.59 6.19
C ALA A 107 11.78 -26.72 5.28
N ALA A 108 12.85 -26.47 4.55
CA ALA A 108 13.48 -27.44 3.67
C ALA A 108 14.97 -27.18 3.54
N ILE A 109 15.71 -28.22 3.19
CA ILE A 109 17.12 -28.15 2.83
C ILE A 109 17.20 -28.47 1.34
N ILE A 110 17.89 -27.61 0.59
CA ILE A 110 18.07 -27.74 -0.85
C ILE A 110 19.55 -27.98 -1.10
N ASP A 111 19.88 -29.00 -1.88
CA ASP A 111 21.25 -29.27 -2.29
C ASP A 111 21.66 -28.45 -3.52
N LEU A 112 22.93 -28.54 -3.92
CA LEU A 112 23.45 -27.83 -5.09
C LEU A 112 22.89 -28.33 -6.43
N ASN A 113 22.24 -29.50 -6.45
CA ASN A 113 21.62 -30.09 -7.64
C ASN A 113 20.15 -29.68 -7.78
N GLY A 114 19.57 -28.99 -6.79
CA GLY A 114 18.16 -28.60 -6.76
C GLY A 114 17.26 -29.66 -6.11
N GLU A 115 17.80 -30.69 -5.46
CA GLU A 115 17.01 -31.63 -4.67
C GLU A 115 16.63 -30.98 -3.33
N CYS A 116 15.34 -30.71 -3.16
CA CYS A 116 14.77 -30.11 -1.95
C CYS A 116 14.12 -31.19 -1.08
N LYS A 117 14.59 -31.36 0.16
CA LYS A 117 13.94 -32.20 1.18
C LYS A 117 13.28 -31.36 2.25
N THR A 118 11.99 -31.59 2.46
CA THR A 118 11.19 -30.85 3.45
C THR A 118 11.13 -31.58 4.78
N ILE A 119 10.81 -30.85 5.85
CA ILE A 119 10.51 -31.43 7.17
C ILE A 119 9.29 -32.37 7.18
N LEU A 120 8.50 -32.37 6.11
CA LEU A 120 7.31 -33.23 5.96
C LEU A 120 7.64 -34.57 5.29
N GLY A 121 8.91 -34.81 4.95
CA GLY A 121 9.37 -36.01 4.26
C GLY A 121 9.21 -35.97 2.74
N GLU A 122 8.77 -34.84 2.18
CA GLU A 122 8.65 -34.65 0.74
C GLU A 122 10.03 -34.36 0.14
N THR A 123 10.31 -34.97 -1.01
CA THR A 123 11.47 -34.64 -1.84
C THR A 123 10.97 -34.10 -3.18
N VAL A 124 11.43 -32.91 -3.56
CA VAL A 124 10.97 -32.19 -4.75
C VAL A 124 12.18 -31.59 -5.46
N ASP A 125 12.22 -31.66 -6.79
CA ASP A 125 13.19 -30.92 -7.58
C ASP A 125 12.76 -29.44 -7.70
N VAL A 126 13.65 -28.53 -7.34
CA VAL A 126 13.44 -27.08 -7.37
C VAL A 126 14.45 -26.36 -8.25
N SER A 127 15.21 -27.08 -9.08
CA SER A 127 16.20 -26.52 -10.01
C SER A 127 15.63 -25.48 -10.96
N ASP A 128 14.33 -25.58 -11.29
CA ASP A 128 13.61 -24.64 -12.15
C ASP A 128 13.10 -23.38 -11.41
N LYS A 129 13.11 -23.37 -10.07
CA LYS A 129 12.45 -22.35 -9.25
C LYS A 129 13.30 -21.09 -9.09
N ALA A 130 12.63 -19.94 -9.08
CA ALA A 130 13.27 -18.63 -8.97
C ALA A 130 14.01 -18.41 -7.65
N TYR A 131 13.63 -19.08 -6.56
CA TYR A 131 14.33 -18.99 -5.26
C TYR A 131 15.58 -19.87 -5.18
N PHE A 132 15.82 -20.73 -6.17
CA PHE A 132 17.02 -21.57 -6.25
C PHE A 132 18.09 -20.96 -7.18
N LYS A 133 17.67 -20.13 -8.14
CA LYS A 133 18.55 -19.41 -9.07
C LYS A 133 19.15 -18.17 -8.43
#